data_AF-A0A6N9UZB7-F1
#
_entry.id   AF-A0A6N9UZB7-F1
#
_cell.length_a   1.000
_cell.length_b   1.000
_cell.length_c   1.000
_cell.angle_alpha   90.00
_cell.angle_beta   90.00
_cell.angle_gamma   90.00
#
_symmetry.space_group_name_H-M   'P 1'
#
loop_
_entity.id
_entity.type
_entity.pdbx_description
1 polymer ?
#
loop_
_entity_poly.entity_id
_entity_poly.type
_entity_poly.pdbx_seq_one_letter_code
_entity_poly.pdbx_strand_id
1 'polypeptide(L)' 'MRYRILGTTQVLRPDGTAVPLGGARLRALLTVLALRAGRAVPAGLLVEEVWDGDPPADATGALQALVGRLRRALGA' A
#
# COMPACT_ATOMS: atom_id res chain seq x y z
N MET A 1 -2.39 5.97 -13.56
CA MET A 1 -2.04 6.37 -12.18
C MET A 1 -0.56 6.72 -12.11
N ARG A 2 -0.17 7.66 -11.25
CA ARG A 2 1.24 7.95 -10.91
C ARG A 2 1.43 7.85 -9.40
N TYR A 3 2.47 7.15 -8.96
CA TYR A 3 2.81 6.96 -7.56
C TYR A 3 4.11 7.71 -7.25
N ARG A 4 4.09 8.56 -6.21
CA ARG A 4 5.26 9.30 -5.75
C ARG A 4 5.63 8.79 -4.36
N ILE A 5 6.84 8.23 -4.21
CA ILE A 5 7.30 7.60 -2.96
C ILE A 5 8.61 8.19 -2.43
N LEU A 6 9.32 9.00 -3.23
CA LEU A 6 10.55 9.69 -2.82
C LEU A 6 10.21 11.01 -2.13
N GLY A 7 9.55 10.91 -0.98
CA GLY A 7 8.92 12.00 -0.24
C GLY A 7 7.59 11.55 0.35
N THR A 8 6.68 12.47 0.65
CA THR A 8 5.34 12.10 1.13
C THR A 8 4.63 11.23 0.09
N THR A 9 4.23 10.02 0.48
CA THR A 9 3.58 9.07 -0.44
C THR A 9 2.30 9.67 -1.00
N GLN A 10 2.24 9.83 -2.33
CA GLN A 10 1.08 10.37 -3.05
C GLN A 10 0.69 9.46 -4.21
N VAL A 11 -0.62 9.47 -4.51
CA VAL A 11 -1.19 8.84 -5.72
C VAL A 11 -1.89 9.93 -6.50
N LEU A 12 -1.59 10.00 -7.80
CA LEU A 12 -2.27 10.89 -8.73
C LEU A 12 -3.00 10.07 -9.79
N ARG A 13 -4.24 10.47 -10.08
CA ARG A 13 -4.99 10.01 -11.25
C ARG A 13 -4.37 10.54 -12.55
N PRO A 14 -4.75 9.99 -13.72
CA PRO A 14 -4.26 10.47 -15.01
C PRO A 14 -4.53 11.96 -15.25
N ASP A 15 -5.63 12.48 -14.73
CA ASP A 15 -6.04 13.89 -14.76
C ASP A 15 -5.26 14.79 -13.77
N GLY A 16 -4.33 14.21 -12.99
CA GLY A 16 -3.55 14.92 -11.98
C GLY A 16 -4.21 15.07 -10.63
N THR A 17 -5.46 14.62 -10.44
CA THR A 17 -6.15 14.70 -9.14
C THR A 17 -5.51 13.76 -8.12
N ALA A 18 -5.35 14.24 -6.88
CA ALA A 18 -4.84 13.43 -5.80
C ALA A 18 -5.88 12.40 -5.35
N VAL A 19 -5.43 11.17 -5.11
CA VAL A 19 -6.23 10.15 -4.41
C VAL A 19 -5.89 10.23 -2.91
N PRO A 20 -6.87 10.44 -2.03
CA PRO A 20 -6.64 10.45 -0.60
C PRO A 20 -6.29 9.03 -0.14
N LEU A 21 -5.00 8.79 0.11
CA LEU A 21 -4.55 7.60 0.79
C LEU A 21 -4.72 7.78 2.29
N GLY A 22 -5.28 6.76 2.93
CA GLY A 22 -5.42 6.70 4.38
C GLY A 22 -4.08 6.62 5.14
N GLY A 23 -4.15 6.12 6.37
CA GLY A 23 -3.06 6.13 7.35
C GLY A 23 -1.74 5.47 6.90
N ALA A 24 -0.72 5.59 7.76
CA ALA A 24 0.66 5.21 7.47
C ALA A 24 0.81 3.80 6.87
N ARG A 25 0.09 2.80 7.40
CA ARG A 25 0.13 1.41 6.90
C ARG A 25 -0.35 1.27 5.45
N LEU A 26 -1.34 2.06 5.03
CA LEU A 26 -1.83 2.02 3.64
C LEU A 26 -0.78 2.60 2.68
N ARG A 27 -0.08 3.66 3.10
CA ARG A 27 1.02 4.26 2.36
C ARG A 27 2.24 3.34 2.31
N ALA A 28 2.56 2.65 3.41
CA ALA A 28 3.61 1.65 3.46
C ALA A 28 3.33 0.50 2.48
N LEU A 29 2.12 -0.09 2.52
CA LEU A 29 1.71 -1.15 1.60
C LEU A 29 1.86 -0.72 0.13
N LEU A 30 1.37 0.48 -0.21
CA LEU A 30 1.53 0.99 -1.57
C LEU A 30 3.01 1.17 -1.94
N THR A 31 3.83 1.66 -1.02
CA THR A 31 5.26 1.89 -1.27
C THR A 31 5.99 0.57 -1.56
N VAL A 32 5.76 -0.47 -0.74
CA VAL A 32 6.34 -1.80 -0.93
C VAL A 32 5.96 -2.40 -2.28
N LEU A 33 4.69 -2.23 -2.69
CA LEU A 33 4.19 -2.67 -4.00
C LEU A 33 4.78 -1.84 -5.15
N ALA A 34 4.88 -0.52 -4.99
CA ALA A 34 5.43 0.39 -6.01
C ALA A 34 6.92 0.12 -6.27
N LEU A 35 7.70 -0.19 -5.22
CA LEU A 35 9.10 -0.59 -5.34
C LEU A 35 9.29 -1.91 -6.11
N ARG A 36 8.26 -2.75 -6.14
CA ARG A 36 8.25 -4.08 -6.78
C ARG A 36 7.21 -4.14 -7.91
N ALA A 37 7.01 -3.03 -8.61
CA ALA A 37 5.99 -2.90 -9.64
C ALA A 37 6.10 -4.01 -10.72
N GLY A 38 4.94 -4.58 -11.08
CA GLY A 38 4.86 -5.63 -12.10
C GLY A 38 5.29 -7.03 -11.62
N ARG A 39 5.61 -7.22 -10.34
CA ARG A 39 5.99 -8.51 -9.77
C ARG A 39 5.05 -8.91 -8.64
N ALA A 40 4.83 -10.22 -8.49
CA ALA A 40 4.13 -10.75 -7.33
C ALA A 40 5.00 -10.54 -6.07
N VAL A 41 4.39 -10.07 -4.99
CA VAL A 41 5.05 -9.88 -3.70
C VAL A 41 4.45 -10.88 -2.71
N PRO A 42 5.27 -11.74 -2.06
CA PRO A 42 4.78 -12.69 -1.07
C PRO A 42 4.09 -11.99 0.11
N ALA A 43 3.03 -12.58 0.64
CA ALA A 43 2.28 -12.00 1.75
C ALA A 43 3.15 -11.80 3.01
N GLY A 44 4.04 -12.75 3.32
CA GLY A 44 4.96 -12.63 4.46
C GLY A 44 5.88 -11.41 4.37
N LEU A 45 6.43 -11.14 3.18
CA LEU A 45 7.25 -9.95 2.95
C LEU A 45 6.42 -8.66 3.09
N LEU A 46 5.18 -8.66 2.60
CA LEU A 46 4.28 -7.52 2.80
C LEU A 46 3.98 -7.29 4.28
N VAL A 47 3.81 -8.34 5.08
CA VAL A 47 3.61 -8.22 6.53
C VAL A 47 4.86 -7.64 7.19
N GLU A 48 6.03 -8.18 6.89
CA GLU A 48 7.29 -7.71 7.47
C GLU A 48 7.55 -6.22 7.18
N GLU A 49 7.38 -5.81 5.93
CA GLU A 49 7.68 -4.44 5.48
C GLU A 49 6.61 -3.41 5.90
N VAL A 50 5.34 -3.80 5.98
CA VAL A 50 4.24 -2.87 6.37
C VAL A 50 4.24 -2.61 7.87
N TRP A 51 4.71 -3.56 8.66
CA TRP A 51 4.73 -3.49 10.12
C TRP A 51 6.13 -3.37 10.74
N ASP A 52 7.18 -3.33 9.93
CA ASP A 52 8.57 -3.20 10.37
C ASP A 52 8.95 -4.28 11.41
N GLY A 53 8.53 -5.51 11.15
CA GLY A 53 8.77 -6.65 12.04
C GLY A 53 7.84 -6.78 13.27
N ASP A 54 6.91 -5.85 13.50
CA ASP A 54 5.94 -5.91 14.61
C ASP A 54 4.47 -6.05 14.12
N PRO A 55 4.11 -7.21 13.53
CA PRO A 55 2.76 -7.42 13.01
C PRO A 55 1.74 -7.72 14.12
N PRO A 56 0.45 -7.41 13.90
CA PRO A 56 -0.61 -7.81 14.81
C PRO A 56 -0.77 -9.33 14.82
N ALA A 57 -1.41 -9.86 15.87
CA ALA A 57 -1.67 -11.30 16.02
C ALA A 57 -2.34 -11.93 14.79
N ASP A 58 -3.31 -11.24 14.18
CA ASP A 58 -3.88 -11.60 12.88
C ASP A 58 -3.30 -10.75 11.74
N ALA A 59 -2.04 -11.04 11.40
CA ALA A 59 -1.33 -10.36 10.33
C ALA A 59 -2.00 -10.54 8.96
N THR A 60 -2.50 -11.76 8.68
CA THR A 60 -3.14 -12.10 7.41
C THR A 60 -4.43 -11.33 7.22
N GLY A 61 -5.34 -11.33 8.20
CA GLY A 61 -6.59 -10.57 8.13
C GLY A 61 -6.33 -9.07 8.06
N ALA A 62 -5.35 -8.57 8.81
CA ALA A 62 -4.96 -7.16 8.75
C ALA A 62 -4.42 -6.77 7.36
N LEU A 63 -3.59 -7.60 6.74
CA LEU A 63 -3.07 -7.38 5.38
C LEU A 63 -4.19 -7.39 4.35
N GLN A 64 -5.10 -8.37 4.40
CA GLN A 64 -6.27 -8.43 3.51
C GLN A 64 -7.14 -7.19 3.64
N ALA A 65 -7.37 -6.71 4.87
CA ALA A 65 -8.14 -5.48 5.12
C ALA A 65 -7.45 -4.21 4.58
N LEU A 66 -6.12 -4.16 4.61
CA LEU A 66 -5.34 -3.08 4.00
C LEU A 66 -5.41 -3.14 2.46
N VAL A 67 -5.24 -4.31 1.86
CA VAL A 67 -5.37 -4.51 0.40
C VAL A 67 -6.76 -4.12 -0.08
N GLY A 68 -7.82 -4.54 0.63
CA GLY A 68 -9.20 -4.18 0.29
C GLY A 68 -9.46 -2.68 0.40
N ARG A 69 -8.86 -2.00 1.40
CA ARG A 69 -8.91 -0.54 1.51
C ARG A 69 -8.14 0.15 0.38
N LEU A 70 -6.97 -0.37 0.01
CA LEU A 70 -6.15 0.19 -1.06
C LEU A 70 -6.87 0.10 -2.41
N ARG A 71 -7.44 -1.06 -2.74
CA ARG A 71 -8.22 -1.25 -3.97
C ARG A 71 -9.41 -0.29 -4.05
N ARG A 72 -10.16 -0.13 -2.96
CA ARG A 72 -11.26 0.84 -2.89
C ARG A 72 -10.81 2.28 -3.10
N ALA A 73 -9.70 2.69 -2.47
CA ALA A 73 -9.16 4.03 -2.62
C ALA A 73 -8.71 4.34 -4.07
N LEU A 74 -8.11 3.34 -4.75
CA LEU A 74 -7.63 3.50 -6.11
C LEU A 74 -8.73 3.45 -7.18
N GLY A 75 -9.98 3.17 -6.81
CA GLY A 75 -11.12 3.11 -7.73
C GLY A 75 -11.15 1.81 -8.52
N ALA A 76 -11.28 0.69 -7.80
CA ALA A 76 -11.45 -0.66 -8.38
C ALA A 76 -12.48 -0.70 -9.52
#